data_AF-A0A951N602-F1
#
_entry.id   AF-A0A951N602-F1
#
_cell.length_a   1.000
_cell.length_b   1.000
_cell.length_c   1.000
_cell.angle_alpha   90.00
_cell.angle_beta   90.00
_cell.angle_gamma   90.00
#
_symmetry.space_group_name_H-M   'P 1'
#
loop_
_entity.id
_entity.type
_entity.pdbx_description
1 polymer ?
#
loop_
_entity_poly.entity_id
_entity_poly.type
_entity_poly.pdbx_seq_one_letter_code
_entity_poly.pdbx_strand_id
1 'polypeptide(L)'
;MGLDLTLLPFDGATYSQTVLPVVLSEELAEMLMEVERKKGRHVPETFNSYLSREGFDGCTHYGRTTETPYGELLKSVQVKDLLKCWDHPNVLEGSINRAAWAYLSRLENDTPVALFWS
;
A
#
# COMPACT_ATOMS: atom_id res chain seq x y z
N MET A 1 -8.77 17.12 4.55
CA MET A 1 -9.11 15.72 4.88
C MET A 1 -7.82 14.96 4.73
N GLY A 2 -7.34 14.30 5.77
CA GLY A 2 -6.09 13.52 5.70
C GLY A 2 -6.36 12.28 4.87
N LEU A 3 -5.59 12.08 3.80
CA LEU A 3 -5.55 10.80 3.11
C LEU A 3 -4.85 9.82 4.04
N ASP A 4 -5.44 8.65 4.26
CA ASP A 4 -4.79 7.53 4.94
C ASP A 4 -4.21 6.60 3.86
N LEU A 5 -3.05 5.99 4.16
CA LEU A 5 -2.44 4.99 3.30
C LEU A 5 -2.26 3.68 4.04
N THR A 6 -2.70 2.60 3.39
CA THR A 6 -2.39 1.24 3.79
C THR A 6 -1.62 0.55 2.67
N LEU A 7 -0.47 -0.03 3.00
CA LEU A 7 0.31 -0.84 2.07
C LEU A 7 -0.13 -2.30 2.14
N LEU A 8 -0.30 -2.90 0.96
CA LEU A 8 -0.73 -4.28 0.78
C LEU A 8 0.33 -5.06 -0.02
N PRO A 9 1.38 -5.58 0.63
CA PRO A 9 2.38 -6.41 -0.03
C PRO A 9 1.77 -7.68 -0.65
N PHE A 10 2.20 -8.02 -1.86
CA PHE A 10 1.75 -9.25 -2.51
C PHE A 10 2.38 -10.46 -1.82
N ASP A 11 1.57 -11.20 -1.06
CA ASP A 11 1.97 -12.46 -0.39
C ASP A 11 1.89 -13.68 -1.34
N GLY A 12 1.41 -13.45 -2.57
CA GLY A 12 1.35 -14.41 -3.67
C GLY A 12 1.04 -13.70 -5.00
N ALA A 13 0.69 -14.45 -6.04
CA ALA A 13 0.52 -13.88 -7.38
C ALA A 13 -0.61 -12.82 -7.47
N THR A 14 -1.65 -12.95 -6.65
CA THR A 14 -2.88 -12.15 -6.76
C THR A 14 -3.53 -11.88 -5.40
N TYR A 15 -2.77 -11.84 -4.30
CA TYR A 15 -3.37 -11.54 -3.01
C TYR A 15 -2.40 -10.89 -2.01
N SER A 16 -3.00 -10.20 -1.03
CA SER A 16 -2.35 -9.65 0.16
C SER A 16 -3.12 -10.10 1.40
N GLN A 17 -2.45 -10.80 2.29
CA GLN A 17 -2.90 -11.11 3.65
C GLN A 17 -2.37 -10.07 4.65
N THR A 18 -1.26 -9.44 4.31
CA THR A 18 -0.60 -8.43 5.14
C THR A 18 -1.25 -7.06 4.94
N VAL A 19 -1.47 -6.34 6.04
CA VAL A 19 -2.03 -4.98 6.06
C VAL A 19 -1.06 -4.10 6.86
N LEU A 20 -0.41 -3.15 6.18
CA LEU A 20 0.59 -2.27 6.79
C LEU A 20 0.10 -0.83 6.76
N PRO A 21 -0.51 -0.32 7.85
CA PRO A 21 -0.88 1.08 7.93
C PRO A 21 0.37 1.96 7.92
N VAL A 22 0.26 3.14 7.29
CA VAL A 22 1.32 4.15 7.25
C VAL A 22 0.81 5.45 7.83
N VAL A 23 1.58 6.04 8.74
CA VAL A 23 1.33 7.40 9.23
C VAL A 23 2.01 8.37 8.28
N LEU A 24 1.21 9.16 7.57
CA LEU A 24 1.70 10.08 6.55
C LEU A 24 2.10 11.43 7.13
N SER A 25 3.34 11.82 6.93
CA SER A 25 3.73 13.22 6.88
C SER A 25 3.45 13.79 5.48
N GLU A 26 3.36 15.12 5.36
CA GLU A 26 3.20 15.80 4.06
C GLU A 26 4.30 15.38 3.07
N GLU A 27 5.56 15.41 3.53
CA GLU A 27 6.72 14.98 2.73
C GLU A 27 6.62 13.51 2.28
N LEU A 28 6.22 12.59 3.17
CA LEU A 28 6.07 11.18 2.83
C LEU A 28 4.94 10.96 1.81
N ALA A 29 3.81 11.64 1.99
CA ALA A 29 2.68 11.55 1.09
C ALA A 29 3.06 12.01 -0.33
N GLU A 30 3.76 13.14 -0.46
CA GLU A 30 4.23 13.65 -1.74
C GLU A 30 5.19 12.68 -2.45
N MET A 31 6.15 12.11 -1.71
CA MET A 31 7.09 11.14 -2.27
C MET A 31 6.37 9.87 -2.76
N LEU A 32 5.41 9.36 -1.98
CA LEU A 32 4.67 8.15 -2.35
C LEU A 32 3.76 8.38 -3.55
N MET A 33 3.05 9.51 -3.60
CA MET A 33 2.25 9.91 -4.76
C MET A 33 3.12 10.08 -6.01
N GLU A 34 4.34 10.63 -5.86
CA GLU A 34 5.26 10.79 -6.98
C GLU A 34 5.75 9.43 -7.50
N VAL A 35 6.12 8.50 -6.61
CA VAL A 35 6.53 7.14 -6.95
C VAL A 35 5.38 6.38 -7.62
N GLU A 36 4.18 6.46 -7.07
CA GLU A 36 2.98 5.88 -7.67
C GLU A 36 2.71 6.44 -9.06
N ARG A 37 2.79 7.75 -9.25
CA ARG A 37 2.58 8.38 -10.56
C ARG A 37 3.62 7.94 -11.59
N LYS A 38 4.88 7.81 -11.19
CA LYS A 38 5.99 7.47 -12.10
C LYS A 38 6.12 5.98 -12.38
N LYS A 39 5.80 5.12 -11.41
CA LYS A 39 6.11 3.69 -11.42
C LYS A 39 4.93 2.77 -11.11
N GLY A 40 3.80 3.35 -10.70
CA GLY A 40 2.60 2.60 -10.35
C GLY A 40 2.09 1.79 -11.53
N ARG A 41 1.75 0.54 -11.25
CA ARG A 41 1.10 -0.38 -12.19
C ARG A 41 -0.22 -0.82 -11.59
N HIS A 42 -1.28 -0.87 -12.41
CA HIS A 42 -2.56 -1.37 -11.93
C HIS A 42 -2.41 -2.77 -11.33
N VAL A 43 -3.08 -2.99 -10.20
CA VAL A 43 -3.16 -4.34 -9.63
C VAL A 43 -3.94 -5.26 -10.59
N PRO A 44 -3.65 -6.57 -10.62
CA PRO A 44 -4.43 -7.51 -11.39
C PRO A 44 -5.91 -7.46 -11.00
N GLU A 45 -6.81 -7.69 -11.96
CA GLU A 45 -8.25 -7.75 -11.70
C GLU A 45 -8.64 -8.82 -10.66
N THR A 46 -7.81 -9.85 -10.52
CA THR A 46 -7.98 -10.95 -9.57
C THR A 46 -7.34 -10.68 -8.21
N PHE A 47 -6.84 -9.47 -7.96
CA PHE A 47 -6.18 -9.12 -6.69
C PHE A 47 -7.17 -9.14 -5.52
N ASN A 48 -6.84 -9.92 -4.50
CA ASN A 48 -7.65 -10.07 -3.29
C ASN A 48 -6.94 -9.56 -2.05
N SER A 49 -7.68 -8.93 -1.14
CA SER A 49 -7.17 -8.53 0.17
C SER A 49 -8.25 -8.55 1.25
N TYR A 50 -7.83 -8.46 2.51
CA TYR A 50 -8.76 -8.27 3.65
C TYR A 50 -9.41 -6.87 3.68
N LEU A 51 -9.06 -5.97 2.74
CA LEU A 51 -9.66 -4.65 2.59
C LEU A 51 -10.84 -4.61 1.61
N SER A 52 -11.27 -5.77 1.10
CA SER A 52 -12.42 -5.85 0.22
C SER A 52 -13.68 -5.33 0.90
N ARG A 53 -14.46 -4.60 0.09
CA ARG A 53 -15.81 -4.15 0.42
C ARG A 53 -16.86 -4.77 -0.51
N GLU A 54 -16.50 -5.80 -1.27
CA GLU A 54 -17.44 -6.57 -2.11
C GLU A 54 -18.44 -7.37 -1.26
N GLY A 55 -19.51 -6.74 -0.79
CA GLY A 55 -20.47 -7.42 0.07
C GLY A 55 -21.66 -6.56 0.48
N PHE A 56 -22.66 -7.21 1.06
CA PHE A 56 -23.98 -6.63 1.36
C PHE A 56 -24.01 -5.75 2.63
N ASP A 57 -22.95 -5.72 3.43
CA ASP A 57 -22.93 -5.11 4.77
C ASP A 57 -21.91 -3.96 4.94
N GLY A 58 -21.12 -3.64 3.91
CA GLY A 58 -20.12 -2.58 3.96
C GLY A 58 -18.96 -2.86 4.93
N CYS A 59 -18.88 -4.07 5.49
CA CYS A 59 -17.81 -4.49 6.38
C CYS A 59 -16.61 -4.97 5.59
N THR A 60 -15.41 -4.72 6.13
CA THR A 60 -14.17 -5.23 5.56
C THR A 60 -14.10 -6.74 5.67
N HIS A 61 -13.85 -7.43 4.56
CA HIS A 61 -13.70 -8.87 4.51
C HIS A 61 -12.65 -9.24 3.47
N TYR A 62 -12.33 -10.54 3.37
CA TYR A 62 -11.44 -11.02 2.33
C TYR A 62 -12.18 -11.16 0.99
N GLY A 63 -11.72 -10.46 -0.03
CA GLY A 63 -12.35 -10.46 -1.36
C GLY A 63 -11.55 -9.63 -2.36
N ARG A 64 -12.14 -9.32 -3.51
CA ARG A 64 -11.46 -8.55 -4.56
C ARG A 64 -11.26 -7.11 -4.11
N THR A 65 -10.08 -6.55 -4.36
CA THR A 65 -9.73 -5.18 -3.97
C THR A 65 -9.00 -4.49 -5.11
N THR A 66 -9.73 -4.13 -6.15
CA THR A 66 -9.14 -3.48 -7.33
C THR A 66 -9.32 -1.97 -7.34
N GLU A 67 -10.17 -1.43 -6.46
CA GLU A 67 -10.50 -0.01 -6.40
C GLU A 67 -10.38 0.56 -4.97
N THR A 68 -10.04 1.84 -4.88
CA THR A 68 -10.05 2.61 -3.63
C THR A 68 -11.50 2.84 -3.19
N PRO A 69 -11.74 3.30 -1.95
CA PRO A 69 -13.07 3.73 -1.51
C PRO A 69 -13.70 4.81 -2.39
N TYR A 70 -12.91 5.51 -3.20
CA TYR A 70 -13.33 6.58 -4.11
C TYR A 70 -13.55 6.11 -5.55
N GLY A 71 -13.39 4.81 -5.83
CA GLY A 71 -13.58 4.21 -7.16
C GLY A 71 -12.37 4.34 -8.09
N GLU A 72 -11.19 4.69 -7.57
CA GLU A 72 -9.97 4.76 -8.37
C GLU A 72 -9.28 3.39 -8.40
N LEU A 73 -8.77 2.97 -9.57
CA LEU A 73 -8.05 1.70 -9.68
C LEU A 73 -6.78 1.71 -8.83
N LEU A 74 -6.63 0.69 -7.98
CA LEU A 74 -5.44 0.50 -7.17
C LEU A 74 -4.21 0.37 -8.06
N LYS A 75 -3.13 0.98 -7.62
CA LYS A 75 -1.81 0.80 -8.20
C LYS A 75 -0.90 0.11 -7.20
N SER A 76 0.05 -0.61 -7.76
CA SER A 76 1.14 -1.25 -7.05
C SER A 76 2.47 -0.70 -7.50
N VAL A 77 3.42 -0.67 -6.57
CA VAL A 77 4.81 -0.29 -6.80
C VAL A 77 5.71 -1.37 -6.20
N GLN A 78 6.97 -1.41 -6.58
CA GLN A 78 7.90 -2.42 -6.06
C GLN A 78 8.46 -1.99 -4.70
N VAL A 79 8.74 -2.96 -3.82
CA VAL A 79 9.35 -2.74 -2.49
C VAL A 79 10.57 -1.82 -2.56
N LYS A 80 11.48 -2.05 -3.52
CA LYS A 80 12.70 -1.23 -3.67
C LYS A 80 12.43 0.25 -3.91
N ASP A 81 11.29 0.59 -4.50
CA ASP A 81 10.91 1.97 -4.77
C ASP A 81 10.25 2.60 -3.55
N LEU A 82 9.50 1.82 -2.78
CA LEU A 82 8.98 2.26 -1.48
C LEU A 82 10.10 2.52 -0.49
N LEU A 83 11.05 1.60 -0.32
CA LEU A 83 12.14 1.74 0.66
C LEU A 83 12.93 3.04 0.47
N LYS A 84 13.09 3.52 -0.77
CA LYS A 84 13.74 4.81 -1.06
C LYS A 84 12.99 6.02 -0.48
N CYS A 85 11.66 5.97 -0.36
CA CYS A 85 10.89 7.02 0.30
C CYS A 85 11.16 7.07 1.80
N TRP A 86 11.56 5.94 2.41
CA TRP A 86 11.84 5.81 3.84
C TRP A 86 13.30 6.09 4.22
N ASP A 87 14.19 6.24 3.25
CA ASP A 87 15.58 6.64 3.50
C ASP A 87 15.69 8.13 3.94
N HIS A 88 14.59 8.87 3.94
CA HIS A 88 14.56 10.26 4.41
C HIS A 88 14.50 10.34 5.95
N PRO A 89 15.36 11.14 6.60
CA PRO A 89 15.58 11.10 8.05
C PRO A 89 14.35 11.36 8.93
N ASN A 90 13.29 11.98 8.38
CA ASN A 90 12.07 12.34 9.12
C ASN A 90 10.90 11.35 8.92
N VAL A 91 11.05 10.35 8.05
CA VAL A 91 9.94 9.47 7.62
C VAL A 91 9.72 8.29 8.59
N LEU A 92 10.79 7.85 9.27
CA LEU A 92 10.76 6.75 10.25
C LEU A 92 10.32 7.18 11.66
N GLU A 93 9.73 8.37 11.80
CA GLU A 93 9.15 8.79 13.07
C GLU A 93 7.92 7.92 13.40
N GLY A 94 7.87 7.43 14.64
CA GLY A 94 6.78 6.57 15.14
C GLY A 94 6.97 5.07 14.93
N SER A 95 6.35 4.27 15.80
CA SER A 95 6.45 2.80 15.77
C SER A 95 5.77 2.17 14.55
N ILE A 96 4.70 2.79 14.04
CA ILE A 96 3.92 2.27 12.91
C ILE A 96 4.77 2.28 11.63
N ASN A 97 5.36 3.42 11.29
CA ASN A 97 6.21 3.55 10.10
C ASN A 97 7.46 2.67 10.19
N ARG A 98 8.07 2.56 11.37
CA ARG A 98 9.20 1.63 11.60
C ARG A 98 8.81 0.17 11.40
N ALA A 99 7.61 -0.23 11.83
CA ALA A 99 7.13 -1.59 11.63
C ALA A 99 6.87 -1.88 10.15
N ALA A 100 6.24 -0.94 9.42
CA ALA A 100 6.04 -1.06 7.98
C ALA A 100 7.37 -1.17 7.23
N TRP A 101 8.33 -0.28 7.52
CA TRP A 101 9.68 -0.33 6.94
C TRP A 101 10.40 -1.65 7.25
N ALA A 102 10.38 -2.08 8.51
CA ALA A 102 11.03 -3.32 8.93
C ALA A 102 10.43 -4.53 8.19
N TYR A 103 9.12 -4.57 7.99
CA TYR A 103 8.48 -5.63 7.19
C TYR A 103 8.95 -5.58 5.73
N LEU A 104 8.84 -4.41 5.08
CA LEU A 104 9.22 -4.22 3.68
C LEU A 104 10.71 -4.55 3.44
N SER A 105 11.59 -4.22 4.38
CA SER A 105 13.03 -4.49 4.29
C SER A 105 13.39 -5.98 4.23
N ARG A 106 12.45 -6.86 4.61
CA ARG A 106 12.62 -8.32 4.56
C ARG A 106 12.06 -8.96 3.30
N LEU A 107 11.32 -8.21 2.49
CA LEU A 107 10.76 -8.69 1.24
C LEU A 107 11.77 -8.60 0.10
N GLU A 108 11.50 -9.30 -0.99
CA GLU A 108 12.29 -9.16 -2.21
C GLU A 108 12.06 -7.77 -2.82
N ASN A 109 13.12 -7.18 -3.35
CA ASN A 109 13.09 -5.83 -3.94
C ASN A 109 12.04 -5.65 -5.05
N ASP A 110 11.73 -6.72 -5.77
CA ASP A 110 10.78 -6.73 -6.87
C ASP A 110 9.35 -7.10 -6.46
N THR A 111 9.11 -7.46 -5.20
CA THR A 111 7.78 -7.75 -4.67
C THR A 111 6.86 -6.54 -4.89
N PRO A 112 5.71 -6.72 -5.56
CA PRO A 112 4.71 -5.66 -5.69
C PRO A 112 4.03 -5.37 -4.35
N VAL A 113 3.68 -4.10 -4.13
CA VAL A 113 2.94 -3.62 -2.97
C VAL A 113 1.84 -2.71 -3.46
N ALA A 114 0.58 -3.07 -3.23
CA ALA A 114 -0.54 -2.21 -3.58
C ALA A 114 -0.65 -1.02 -2.61
N LEU A 115 -0.99 0.14 -3.16
CA LEU A 115 -1.21 1.37 -2.42
C LEU A 115 -2.71 1.57 -2.27
N PHE A 116 -3.22 1.35 -1.06
CA PHE A 116 -4.64 1.56 -0.75
C PHE A 116 -4.82 2.89 -0.04
N TRP A 117 -5.17 3.91 -0.81
CA TRP A 117 -5.52 5.24 -0.31
C TRP A 117 -6.98 5.27 0.13
N SER A 118 -7.25 5.72 1.36
CA SER A 118 -8.59 5.82 1.95
C SER A 118 -8.84 7.15 2.63
#